data_AF-A0A7C2M609-F1
#
_entry.id   AF-A0A7C2M609-F1
#
_cell.length_a   1.000
_cell.length_b   1.000
_cell.length_c   1.000
_cell.angle_alpha   90.00
_cell.angle_beta   90.00
_cell.angle_gamma   90.00
#
_symmetry.space_group_name_H-M   'P 1'
#
loop_
_entity.id
_entity.type
_entity.pdbx_description
1 polymer ?
#
loop_
_entity_poly.entity_id
_entity_poly.type
_entity_poly.pdbx_seq_one_letter_code
_entity_poly.pdbx_strand_id
1 'polypeptide(L)'
;MPVFWAYIYAVLGNILPAIFLLLFLKPFSEYLSRFYYFDIFFKWLFKRTRRNTQEKFEKYGALFLLLFVAIPLPVTGAWTGSVAAFIFGIRFFYAFPSIVGGVMISGIIVSLASLGVISFV
;
A
#
# COMPACT_ATOMS: atom_id res chain seq x y z
N MET A 1 14.47 -23.90 2.39
CA MET A 1 14.92 -22.82 3.32
C MET A 1 14.05 -22.87 4.56
N PRO A 2 14.56 -22.53 5.76
CA PRO A 2 13.72 -22.45 6.96
C PRO A 2 12.62 -21.41 6.75
N VAL A 3 11.38 -21.72 7.16
CA VAL A 3 10.18 -20.89 6.94
C VAL A 3 10.38 -19.47 7.47
N PHE A 4 11.11 -19.32 8.57
CA PHE A 4 11.44 -18.03 9.18
C PHE A 4 12.26 -17.11 8.26
N TRP A 5 13.30 -17.64 7.60
CA TRP A 5 14.11 -16.85 6.68
C TRP A 5 13.34 -16.48 5.42
N ALA A 6 12.52 -17.42 4.90
CA ALA A 6 11.65 -17.15 3.77
C ALA A 6 10.66 -16.01 4.07
N TYR A 7 10.06 -16.02 5.27
CA TYR A 7 9.19 -14.94 5.74
C TYR A 7 9.91 -13.59 5.82
N ILE A 8 11.10 -13.54 6.43
CA ILE A 8 11.88 -12.30 6.52
C ILE A 8 12.20 -11.73 5.15
N TYR A 9 12.69 -12.55 4.22
CA TYR A 9 13.00 -12.08 2.86
C TYR A 9 11.75 -11.63 2.10
N ALA A 10 10.63 -12.33 2.28
CA ALA A 10 9.35 -11.95 1.65
C ALA A 10 8.83 -10.60 2.17
N VAL A 11 8.92 -10.35 3.48
CA VAL A 11 8.52 -9.08 4.09
C VAL A 11 9.44 -7.95 3.64
N LEU A 12 10.77 -8.13 3.73
CA LEU A 12 11.73 -7.12 3.30
C LEU A 12 11.60 -6.80 1.80
N GLY A 13 11.44 -7.84 0.97
CA GLY A 13 11.21 -7.70 -0.46
C GLY A 13 9.91 -6.95 -0.81
N ASN A 14 8.88 -7.01 0.04
CA ASN A 14 7.65 -6.23 -0.14
C ASN A 14 7.78 -4.78 0.35
N ILE A 15 8.54 -4.56 1.42
CA ILE A 15 8.71 -3.22 2.01
C ILE A 15 9.53 -2.31 1.08
N LEU A 16 10.54 -2.85 0.41
CA LEU A 16 11.45 -2.09 -0.45
C LEU A 16 10.72 -1.33 -1.58
N PRO A 17 9.88 -1.99 -2.41
CA PRO A 17 9.07 -1.32 -3.43
C PRO A 17 8.05 -0.37 -2.81
N ALA A 18 7.47 -0.72 -1.66
CA ALA A 18 6.46 0.11 -1.02
C ALA A 18 7.02 1.46 -0.56
N ILE A 19 8.21 1.46 0.05
CA ILE A 19 8.94 2.69 0.42
C ILE A 19 9.22 3.52 -0.82
N PHE A 20 9.77 2.90 -1.86
CA PHE A 20 10.10 3.58 -3.10
C PHE A 20 8.85 4.24 -3.70
N LEU A 21 7.75 3.50 -3.83
CA LEU A 21 6.50 4.05 -4.37
C LEU A 21 5.93 5.17 -3.51
N LEU A 22 5.86 5.01 -2.18
CA LEU A 22 5.30 6.05 -1.31
C LEU A 22 6.11 7.36 -1.34
N LEU A 23 7.44 7.27 -1.46
CA LEU A 23 8.32 8.44 -1.50
C LEU A 23 8.35 9.09 -2.89
N PHE A 24 8.40 8.29 -3.96
CA PHE A 24 8.60 8.80 -5.31
C PHE A 24 7.32 9.13 -6.05
N LEU A 25 6.16 8.56 -5.72
CA LEU A 25 4.92 8.85 -6.46
C LEU A 25 4.53 10.32 -6.41
N LYS A 26 4.74 10.99 -5.27
CA LYS A 26 4.45 12.41 -5.11
C LYS A 26 5.35 13.29 -6.01
N PRO A 27 6.68 13.28 -5.89
CA PRO A 27 7.54 14.08 -6.77
C PRO A 27 7.42 13.67 -8.24
N PHE A 28 7.18 12.38 -8.53
CA PHE A 28 6.93 11.92 -9.90
C PHE A 28 5.63 12.52 -10.47
N SER A 29 4.56 12.60 -9.68
CA SER A 29 3.31 13.24 -10.09
C SER A 29 3.44 14.75 -10.31
N GLU A 30 4.23 15.43 -9.48
CA GLU A 30 4.53 16.86 -9.62
C GLU A 30 5.40 17.12 -10.87
N TYR A 31 6.34 16.22 -11.16
CA TYR A 31 7.15 16.26 -12.37
C TYR A 31 6.31 16.01 -13.64
N LEU A 32 5.44 15.01 -13.64
CA LEU A 32 4.55 14.71 -14.78
C LEU A 32 3.50 15.80 -14.99
N SER A 33 3.06 16.49 -13.94
CA SER A 33 2.14 17.63 -14.04
C SER A 33 2.71 18.82 -14.82
N ARG A 34 3.98 18.77 -15.25
CA ARG A 34 4.53 19.74 -16.23
C ARG A 34 3.93 19.56 -17.63
N PHE A 35 3.39 18.39 -17.94
CA PHE A 35 2.71 18.10 -19.20
C PHE A 35 1.20 18.34 -19.07
N TYR A 36 0.61 19.03 -20.05
CA TYR A 36 -0.80 19.45 -20.03
C TYR A 36 -1.80 18.32 -19.72
N TYR A 37 -1.68 17.17 -20.39
CA TYR A 37 -2.60 16.04 -20.18
C TYR A 37 -2.50 15.45 -18.76
N PHE A 38 -1.28 15.35 -18.22
CA PHE A 38 -1.06 14.81 -16.88
C PHE A 38 -1.48 15.78 -15.78
N ASP A 39 -1.28 17.08 -15.98
CA ASP A 39 -1.77 18.12 -15.06
C ASP A 39 -3.29 18.04 -14.88
N ILE A 40 -4.04 17.90 -15.98
CA ILE A 40 -5.50 17.74 -15.95
C ILE A 40 -5.88 16.45 -15.21
N PHE A 41 -5.21 15.34 -15.51
CA PHE A 41 -5.45 14.05 -14.85
C PHE A 41 -5.23 14.12 -13.34
N PHE A 42 -4.05 14.59 -12.89
CA PHE A 42 -3.72 14.65 -11.46
C PHE A 42 -4.58 15.68 -10.72
N LYS A 43 -4.90 16.83 -11.34
CA LYS A 43 -5.86 17.78 -10.77
C LYS A 43 -7.25 17.18 -10.62
N TRP A 44 -7.75 16.47 -11.63
CA TRP A 44 -9.03 15.77 -11.51
C TRP A 44 -9.00 14.70 -10.42
N LEU A 45 -7.94 13.90 -10.38
CA LEU A 45 -7.74 12.83 -9.40
C LEU A 45 -7.74 13.40 -7.98
N PHE A 46 -6.83 14.33 -7.69
CA PHE A 46 -6.69 14.93 -6.37
C PHE A 46 -7.86 15.82 -5.98
N LYS A 47 -8.53 16.50 -6.91
CA LYS A 47 -9.75 17.26 -6.59
C LYS A 47 -10.86 16.34 -6.08
N ARG A 48 -10.90 15.08 -6.54
CA ARG A 48 -11.92 14.11 -6.15
C ARG A 48 -11.59 13.41 -4.83
N THR A 49 -10.33 13.09 -4.58
CA THR A 49 -9.90 12.42 -3.34
C THR A 49 -9.55 13.38 -2.20
N ARG A 50 -9.07 14.60 -2.49
CA ARG A 50 -8.63 15.58 -1.50
C ARG A 50 -9.73 16.59 -1.19
N ARG A 51 -10.79 16.12 -0.54
CA ARG A 51 -11.89 16.96 -0.02
C ARG A 51 -11.52 17.38 1.42
N ASN A 52 -11.80 18.63 1.81
CA ASN A 52 -11.30 19.39 2.98
C ASN A 52 -11.42 18.76 4.41
N THR A 53 -11.67 17.46 4.56
CA THR A 53 -11.74 16.73 5.83
C THR A 53 -10.53 15.81 6.00
N GLN A 54 -9.32 16.40 6.04
CA GLN A 54 -8.05 15.65 5.90
C GLN A 54 -7.80 14.62 7.02
N GLU A 55 -7.99 14.97 8.30
CA GLU A 55 -7.54 14.08 9.38
C GLU A 55 -8.38 12.79 9.55
N LYS A 56 -9.71 12.88 9.43
CA LYS A 56 -10.55 11.70 9.54
C LYS A 56 -10.30 10.77 8.34
N PHE A 57 -10.19 11.34 7.14
CA PHE A 57 -10.02 10.56 5.92
C PHE A 57 -8.68 9.81 5.90
N GLU A 58 -7.62 10.39 6.45
CA GLU A 58 -6.32 9.71 6.55
C GLU A 58 -6.34 8.51 7.50
N LYS A 59 -7.01 8.61 8.67
CA LYS A 59 -7.11 7.48 9.61
C LYS A 59 -7.94 6.33 9.02
N TYR A 60 -9.09 6.64 8.43
CA TYR A 60 -9.91 5.62 7.77
C TYR A 60 -9.22 5.03 6.53
N GLY A 61 -8.53 5.87 5.75
CA GLY A 61 -7.73 5.43 4.61
C GLY A 61 -6.57 4.53 5.03
N ALA A 62 -5.89 4.85 6.12
CA ALA A 62 -4.82 4.03 6.68
C ALA A 62 -5.34 2.68 7.19
N LEU A 63 -6.51 2.66 7.82
CA LEU A 63 -7.16 1.41 8.24
C LEU A 63 -7.58 0.57 7.02
N PHE A 64 -8.15 1.21 5.99
CA PHE A 64 -8.47 0.55 4.72
C PHE A 64 -7.23 -0.06 4.07
N LEU A 65 -6.11 0.68 4.01
CA LEU A 65 -4.84 0.17 3.48
C LEU A 65 -4.36 -1.07 4.23
N LEU A 66 -4.42 -1.04 5.56
CA LEU A 66 -4.01 -2.18 6.38
C LEU A 66 -4.85 -3.42 6.03
N LEU A 67 -6.17 -3.28 6.02
CA LEU A 67 -7.07 -4.40 5.70
C LEU A 67 -6.91 -4.87 4.25
N PHE A 68 -6.78 -3.94 3.31
CA PHE A 68 -6.60 -4.25 1.88
C PHE A 68 -5.32 -5.04 1.61
N VAL A 69 -4.22 -4.67 2.27
CA VAL A 69 -2.92 -5.37 2.13
C VAL A 69 -2.87 -6.66 2.95
N ALA A 70 -3.59 -6.72 4.08
CA ALA A 70 -3.65 -7.89 4.95
C ALA A 70 -4.31 -9.10 4.29
N ILE A 71 -5.30 -8.89 3.42
CA ILE A 71 -5.94 -9.99 2.70
C ILE A 71 -5.01 -10.44 1.56
N PRO A 72 -4.51 -11.69 1.58
CA PRO A 72 -3.58 -12.20 0.56
C PRO A 72 -4.33 -12.58 -0.73
N LEU A 73 -4.84 -11.60 -1.46
CA LEU A 73 -5.43 -11.79 -2.79
C LEU A 73 -4.36 -11.61 -3.88
N PRO A 74 -4.53 -12.24 -5.05
CA PRO A 74 -3.74 -11.86 -6.21
C PRO A 74 -3.94 -10.36 -6.45
N VAL A 75 -2.85 -9.62 -6.67
CA VAL A 75 -2.82 -8.16 -6.90
C VAL A 75 -2.92 -7.29 -5.62
N THR A 76 -3.38 -7.79 -4.47
CA THR A 76 -3.30 -7.03 -3.20
C THR A 76 -1.91 -7.17 -2.59
N GLY A 77 -1.33 -6.05 -2.14
CA GLY A 77 0.02 -6.08 -1.58
C GLY A 77 0.59 -4.69 -1.36
N ALA A 78 1.86 -4.66 -0.98
CA ALA A 78 2.52 -3.43 -0.58
C ALA A 78 2.57 -2.39 -1.72
N TRP A 79 2.81 -2.84 -2.96
CA TRP A 79 2.88 -1.98 -4.14
C TRP A 79 1.53 -1.37 -4.53
N THR A 80 0.45 -2.16 -4.56
CA THR A 80 -0.91 -1.64 -4.83
C THR A 80 -1.43 -0.79 -3.68
N GLY A 81 -1.10 -1.16 -2.44
CA GLY A 81 -1.34 -0.34 -1.26
C GLY A 81 -0.66 1.02 -1.34
N SER A 82 0.60 1.09 -1.78
CA SER A 82 1.32 2.35 -1.98
C SER A 82 0.68 3.24 -3.06
N VAL A 83 0.21 2.66 -4.16
CA VAL A 83 -0.51 3.38 -5.21
C VAL A 83 -1.86 3.89 -4.69
N ALA A 84 -2.60 3.05 -3.96
CA ALA A 84 -3.86 3.45 -3.34
C ALA A 84 -3.64 4.60 -2.34
N ALA A 85 -2.58 4.53 -1.51
CA ALA A 85 -2.22 5.59 -0.59
C ALA A 85 -1.98 6.93 -1.31
N PHE A 86 -1.30 6.89 -2.45
CA PHE A 86 -1.09 8.06 -3.29
C PHE A 86 -2.40 8.61 -3.87
N ILE A 87 -3.27 7.75 -4.42
CA ILE A 87 -4.56 8.15 -5.00
C ILE A 87 -5.45 8.80 -3.94
N PHE A 88 -5.54 8.19 -2.75
CA PHE A 88 -6.31 8.72 -1.62
C PHE A 88 -5.63 9.89 -0.91
N GLY A 89 -4.41 10.25 -1.29
CA GLY A 89 -3.66 11.36 -0.71
C GLY A 89 -3.29 11.15 0.76
N ILE A 90 -3.11 9.90 1.18
CA ILE A 90 -2.75 9.54 2.56
C ILE A 90 -1.27 9.87 2.79
N ARG A 91 -0.96 10.57 3.89
CA ARG A 91 0.43 10.92 4.23
C ARG A 91 1.27 9.67 4.48
N PHE A 92 2.56 9.75 4.12
CA PHE A 92 3.55 8.69 4.30
C PHE A 92 3.51 8.05 5.69
N PHE A 93 3.45 8.88 6.75
CA PHE A 93 3.47 8.42 8.14
C PHE A 93 2.25 7.58 8.55
N TYR A 94 1.12 7.66 7.84
CA TYR A 94 -0.01 6.76 8.06
C TYR A 94 -0.01 5.59 7.08
N ALA A 95 0.34 5.84 5.82
CA ALA A 95 0.35 4.79 4.79
C ALA A 95 1.40 3.72 5.04
N PHE A 96 2.63 4.12 5.41
CA PHE A 96 3.75 3.20 5.61
C PHE A 96 3.48 2.17 6.71
N PRO A 97 3.16 2.54 7.96
CA PRO A 97 2.90 1.54 9.01
C PRO A 97 1.67 0.67 8.71
N SER A 98 0.65 1.22 8.04
CA SER A 98 -0.51 0.42 7.60
C SER A 98 -0.14 -0.66 6.58
N ILE A 99 0.66 -0.31 5.58
CA ILE A 99 1.10 -1.26 4.54
C ILE A 99 2.02 -2.31 5.16
N VAL A 100 2.98 -1.90 6.00
CA VAL A 100 3.88 -2.83 6.70
C VAL A 100 3.09 -3.79 7.59
N GLY A 101 2.14 -3.27 8.37
CA GLY A 101 1.26 -4.10 9.20
C GLY A 101 0.43 -5.08 8.36
N GLY A 102 -0.13 -4.62 7.24
CA GLY A 102 -0.84 -5.49 6.30
C GLY A 102 0.04 -6.60 5.72
N VAL A 103 1.27 -6.28 5.29
CA VAL A 103 2.22 -7.28 4.76
C VAL A 103 2.57 -8.33 5.82
N MET A 104 2.77 -7.93 7.07
CA MET A 104 3.02 -8.87 8.16
C MET A 104 1.82 -9.80 8.40
N ILE A 105 0.60 -9.25 8.45
CA ILE A 105 -0.63 -10.04 8.63
C ILE A 105 -0.80 -11.02 7.45
N SER A 106 -0.65 -10.53 6.23
CA SER A 106 -0.72 -11.33 5.00
C SER A 106 0.31 -12.46 5.01
N GLY A 107 1.56 -12.17 5.39
CA GLY A 107 2.61 -13.17 5.50
C GLY A 107 2.32 -14.24 6.56
N ILE A 108 1.70 -13.87 7.70
CA ILE A 108 1.25 -14.84 8.71
C ILE A 108 0.15 -15.73 8.14
N ILE A 109 -0.86 -15.16 7.50
CA ILE A 109 -1.97 -15.92 6.89
C ILE A 109 -1.45 -16.90 5.84
N VAL A 110 -0.59 -16.44 4.94
CA VAL A 110 0.01 -17.27 3.88
C VAL A 110 0.90 -18.36 4.47
N SER A 111 1.66 -18.07 5.52
CA SER A 111 2.49 -19.07 6.20
C SER A 111 1.64 -20.16 6.86
N LEU A 112 0.55 -19.79 7.54
CA LEU A 112 -0.38 -20.74 8.15
C LEU A 112 -1.11 -21.60 7.10
N ALA A 113 -1.52 -20.99 5.97
CA ALA A 113 -2.11 -21.72 4.86
C ALA A 113 -1.10 -22.69 4.21
N SER A 114 0.15 -22.24 4.00
CA SER A 114 1.20 -23.07 3.39
C SER A 114 1.64 -24.25 4.27
N LEU A 115 1.54 -24.11 5.59
CA LEU A 115 1.80 -25.19 6.55
C LEU A 115 0.63 -26.19 6.66
N GLY A 116 -0.46 -25.98 5.92
CA GLY A 116 -1.65 -26.83 5.97
C GLY A 116 -2.48 -26.68 7.25
N VAL A 117 -2.18 -25.68 8.08
CA VAL A 117 -2.97 -25.35 9.29
C VAL A 117 -4.31 -24.75 8.90
N ILE A 118 -4.36 -24.04 7.76
CA ILE A 118 -5.56 -23.47 7.16
C ILE A 118 -5.72 -24.09 5.76
N SER A 119 -6.67 -25.02 5.59
CA SER A 119 -7.02 -25.56 4.27
C SER A 119 -7.95 -24.59 3.57
N PHE A 120 -7.46 -23.89 2.54
CA PHE A 120 -8.32 -23.27 1.54
C PHE A 120 -8.59 -24.33 0.47
N VAL A 121 -9.54 -25.21 0.78
CA VAL A 121 -9.92 -26.42 0.03
C VAL A 121 -8.82 -27.48 0.04
#